data_AF-A0A2E1NT32-F1
#
_entry.id   AF-A0A2E1NT32-F1
#
_cell.length_a   1.000
_cell.length_b   1.000
_cell.length_c   1.000
_cell.angle_alpha   90.00
_cell.angle_beta   90.00
_cell.angle_gamma   90.00
#
_symmetry.space_group_name_H-M   'P 1'
#
loop_
_entity.id
_entity.type
_entity.pdbx_description
1 polymer ?
#
loop_
_entity_poly.entity_id
_entity_poly.type
_entity_poly.pdbx_seq_one_letter_code
_entity_poly.pdbx_strand_id
1 'polypeptide(L)'
;MKIKLFGNIAINATWTLTIGFLLIYLSIVGTMAYVLFIDGVAGGFGQFVSIPSFILVFGVGIGFTLMRKHTLKENELGIALKKDFILAGWIGFLIGLGFLGAGMDEQFGNIEWGVSILVSNLKTFTIPLLYGYICGNMFEASLTQPISK
;
A
#
# COMPACT_ATOMS: atom_id res chain seq x y z
N MET A 1 -1.92 6.66 -23.98
CA MET A 1 -0.99 5.58 -24.40
C MET A 1 -1.45 4.29 -23.74
N LYS A 2 -1.52 3.17 -24.49
CA LYS A 2 -1.89 1.87 -23.91
C LYS A 2 -0.63 1.05 -23.65
N ILE A 3 -0.35 0.73 -22.40
CA ILE A 3 0.80 -0.11 -22.02
C ILE A 3 0.26 -1.50 -21.70
N LYS A 4 0.65 -2.52 -22.47
CA LYS A 4 0.27 -3.92 -22.20
C LYS A 4 1.06 -4.44 -21.00
N LEU A 5 0.35 -4.96 -20.00
CA LEU A 5 0.96 -5.61 -18.83
C LEU A 5 1.08 -7.11 -19.05
N PHE A 6 -0.06 -7.81 -19.20
CA PHE A 6 -0.14 -9.26 -19.34
C PHE A 6 -1.39 -9.67 -20.15
N GLY A 7 -1.19 -10.45 -21.22
CA GLY A 7 -2.29 -10.88 -22.10
C GLY A 7 -3.01 -9.69 -22.74
N ASN A 8 -4.34 -9.63 -22.60
CA ASN A 8 -5.17 -8.50 -23.06
C ASN A 8 -5.26 -7.32 -22.06
N ILE A 9 -4.62 -7.41 -20.89
CA ILE A 9 -4.68 -6.33 -19.88
C ILE A 9 -3.79 -5.17 -20.32
N ALA A 10 -4.39 -4.00 -20.56
CA ALA A 10 -3.71 -2.77 -20.90
C ALA A 10 -3.98 -1.67 -19.88
N ILE A 11 -2.91 -1.01 -19.41
CA ILE A 11 -3.01 0.24 -18.65
C ILE A 11 -3.35 1.36 -19.64
N ASN A 12 -4.41 2.11 -19.34
CA ASN A 12 -4.72 3.34 -20.05
C ASN A 12 -3.96 4.50 -19.40
N ALA A 13 -2.75 4.78 -19.86
CA ALA A 13 -2.00 5.96 -19.45
C ALA A 13 -2.57 7.19 -20.18
N THR A 14 -3.46 7.92 -19.50
CA THR A 14 -4.00 9.21 -19.95
C THR A 14 -3.23 10.36 -19.28
N TRP A 15 -3.23 11.53 -19.92
CA TRP A 15 -2.61 12.73 -19.34
C TRP A 15 -3.18 13.08 -17.97
N THR A 16 -4.49 12.91 -17.78
CA THR A 16 -5.16 13.13 -16.49
C THR A 16 -4.65 12.19 -15.40
N LEU A 17 -4.37 10.93 -15.74
CA LEU A 17 -3.82 9.96 -14.80
C LEU A 17 -2.38 10.31 -14.39
N THR A 18 -1.55 10.74 -15.33
CA THR A 18 -0.19 11.19 -15.05
C THR A 18 -0.17 12.43 -14.15
N ILE A 19 -1.03 13.42 -14.43
CA ILE A 19 -1.17 14.61 -13.58
C ILE A 19 -1.66 14.22 -12.18
N GLY A 20 -2.67 13.35 -12.09
CA GLY A 20 -3.17 12.85 -10.81
C GLY A 20 -2.09 12.13 -9.99
N PHE A 21 -1.30 11.28 -10.63
CA PHE A 21 -0.16 10.60 -9.99
C PHE A 21 0.88 11.61 -9.45
N LEU A 22 1.27 12.60 -10.26
CA LEU A 22 2.20 13.65 -9.83
C LEU A 22 1.65 14.44 -8.64
N LEU A 23 0.35 14.77 -8.66
CA LEU A 23 -0.29 15.51 -7.57
C LEU A 23 -0.32 14.71 -6.26
N ILE A 24 -0.65 13.41 -6.33
CA ILE A 24 -0.58 12.51 -5.17
C ILE A 24 0.86 12.47 -4.63
N TYR A 25 1.84 12.22 -5.50
CA TYR A 25 3.23 12.11 -5.10
C TYR A 25 3.75 13.39 -4.44
N LEU A 26 3.53 14.55 -5.06
CA LEU A 26 3.93 15.84 -4.51
C LEU A 26 3.22 16.17 -3.20
N SER A 27 1.95 15.79 -3.06
CA SER A 27 1.19 16.03 -1.82
C SER A 27 1.74 15.20 -0.66
N ILE A 28 2.06 13.92 -0.89
CA ILE A 28 2.66 13.03 0.11
C ILE A 28 4.05 13.56 0.49
N VAL A 29 4.92 13.78 -0.49
CA VAL A 29 6.29 14.25 -0.23
C VAL A 29 6.29 15.64 0.43
N GLY A 30 5.43 16.54 -0.02
CA GLY A 30 5.27 17.88 0.56
C GLY A 30 4.80 17.84 2.00
N THR A 31 3.82 17.00 2.32
CA THR A 31 3.33 16.82 3.71
C THR A 31 4.44 16.27 4.60
N MET A 32 5.18 15.26 4.13
CA MET A 32 6.31 14.70 4.86
C MET A 32 7.42 15.75 5.07
N ALA A 33 7.75 16.55 4.06
CA ALA A 33 8.74 17.60 4.16
C ALA A 33 8.30 18.67 5.18
N TYR A 34 7.03 19.10 5.14
CA TYR A 34 6.49 20.06 6.10
C TYR A 34 6.63 19.54 7.53
N VAL A 35 6.16 18.32 7.79
CA VAL A 35 6.19 17.73 9.14
C VAL A 35 7.63 17.54 9.66
N LEU A 36 8.59 17.21 8.79
CA LEU A 36 9.99 17.02 9.18
C LEU A 36 10.75 18.33 9.39
N PHE A 37 10.56 19.32 8.51
CA PHE A 37 11.37 20.55 8.51
C PHE A 37 10.73 21.73 9.24
N ILE A 38 9.39 21.74 9.36
CA ILE A 38 8.65 22.84 9.99
C ILE A 38 8.14 22.42 11.37
N ASP A 39 7.42 21.30 11.46
CA ASP A 39 6.91 20.82 12.76
C ASP A 39 8.01 20.13 13.60
N GLY A 40 9.18 19.85 12.99
CA GLY A 40 10.34 19.28 13.68
C GLY A 40 10.11 17.88 14.24
N VAL A 41 9.18 17.11 13.66
CA VAL A 41 8.85 15.77 14.15
C VAL A 41 10.05 14.83 13.98
N ALA A 42 10.32 14.04 15.02
CA ALA A 42 11.36 13.02 14.99
C ALA A 42 11.06 11.97 13.91
N GLY A 43 11.99 11.74 12.99
CA GLY A 43 11.84 10.75 11.94
C GLY A 43 12.64 11.08 10.67
N GLY A 44 12.30 10.42 9.58
CA GLY A 44 12.88 10.68 8.27
C GLY A 44 12.11 9.98 7.15
N PHE A 45 12.33 10.39 5.91
CA PHE A 45 11.63 9.85 4.74
C PHE A 45 11.73 8.32 4.62
N GLY A 46 12.89 7.75 4.95
CA GLY A 46 13.12 6.31 4.90
C GLY A 46 12.20 5.50 5.82
N GLN A 47 11.61 6.13 6.83
CA GLN A 47 10.68 5.46 7.76
C GLN A 47 9.35 5.06 7.09
N PHE A 48 9.04 5.60 5.91
CA PHE A 48 7.84 5.29 5.15
C PHE A 48 8.11 4.38 3.93
N VAL A 49 9.38 4.01 3.73
CA VAL A 49 9.82 3.13 2.64
C VAL A 49 10.17 1.77 3.21
N SER A 50 9.36 0.75 2.87
CA SER A 50 9.55 -0.62 3.35
C SER A 50 9.48 -1.61 2.19
N ILE A 51 10.63 -2.18 1.85
CA ILE A 51 10.73 -3.24 0.82
C ILE A 51 9.88 -4.47 1.22
N PRO A 52 9.93 -4.98 2.46
CA PRO A 52 9.10 -6.12 2.86
C PRO A 52 7.60 -5.83 2.72
N SER A 53 7.16 -4.64 3.15
CA SER A 53 5.75 -4.24 3.01
C SER A 53 5.34 -4.11 1.54
N PHE A 54 6.23 -3.58 0.69
CA PHE A 54 6.01 -3.50 -0.75
C PHE A 54 5.82 -4.89 -1.37
N ILE A 55 6.76 -5.82 -1.10
CA ILE A 55 6.71 -7.19 -1.62
C ILE A 55 5.42 -7.89 -1.17
N LEU A 56 5.06 -7.76 0.11
CA LEU A 56 3.87 -8.38 0.66
C LEU A 56 2.60 -7.84 -0.01
N VAL A 57 2.45 -6.51 -0.05
CA VAL A 57 1.23 -5.87 -0.58
C VAL A 57 1.07 -6.13 -2.07
N PHE A 58 2.14 -6.00 -2.87
CA PHE A 58 2.10 -6.31 -4.29
C PHE A 58 1.91 -7.80 -4.56
N GLY A 59 2.62 -8.66 -3.83
CA GLY A 59 2.54 -10.10 -4.00
C GLY A 59 1.15 -10.64 -3.69
N VAL A 60 0.59 -10.28 -2.53
CA VAL A 60 -0.74 -10.73 -2.12
C VAL A 60 -1.83 -10.07 -2.97
N GLY A 61 -1.74 -8.76 -3.23
CA GLY A 61 -2.74 -8.03 -4.01
C GLY A 61 -2.85 -8.56 -5.44
N ILE A 62 -1.73 -8.64 -6.16
CA ILE A 62 -1.71 -9.20 -7.52
C ILE A 62 -2.05 -10.69 -7.49
N GLY A 63 -1.55 -11.43 -6.50
CA GLY A 63 -1.80 -12.87 -6.34
C GLY A 63 -3.29 -13.21 -6.27
N PHE A 64 -4.05 -12.53 -5.41
CA PHE A 64 -5.50 -12.74 -5.31
C PHE A 64 -6.24 -12.39 -6.59
N THR A 65 -5.88 -11.28 -7.25
CA THR A 65 -6.51 -10.93 -8.51
C THR A 65 -6.22 -11.99 -9.59
N LEU A 66 -4.98 -12.48 -9.67
CA LEU A 66 -4.61 -13.53 -10.63
C LEU A 66 -5.36 -14.84 -10.38
N MET A 67 -5.51 -15.25 -9.13
CA MET A 67 -6.31 -16.44 -8.76
C MET A 67 -7.76 -16.32 -9.25
N ARG A 68 -8.34 -15.12 -9.18
CA ARG A 68 -9.72 -14.86 -9.61
C ARG A 68 -9.84 -14.37 -11.05
N LYS A 69 -8.76 -14.27 -11.81
CA LYS A 69 -8.78 -13.69 -13.16
C LYS A 69 -9.78 -14.36 -14.10
N HIS A 70 -10.02 -15.66 -13.93
CA HIS A 70 -10.98 -16.44 -14.71
C HIS A 70 -12.44 -16.05 -14.47
N THR A 71 -12.76 -15.40 -13.34
CA THR A 71 -14.12 -14.92 -13.02
C THR A 71 -14.32 -13.43 -13.29
N LEU A 72 -13.23 -12.69 -13.56
CA LEU A 72 -13.24 -11.24 -13.68
C LEU A 72 -13.35 -10.80 -15.13
N LYS A 73 -14.28 -9.88 -15.40
CA LYS A 73 -14.33 -9.16 -16.67
C LYS A 73 -13.25 -8.07 -16.71
N GLU A 74 -12.79 -7.70 -17.91
CA GLU A 74 -11.72 -6.70 -18.07
C GLU A 74 -12.08 -5.34 -17.45
N ASN A 75 -13.34 -4.94 -17.49
CA ASN A 75 -13.83 -3.69 -16.90
C ASN A 75 -13.94 -3.72 -15.36
N GLU A 76 -13.99 -4.90 -14.75
CA GLU A 76 -14.06 -5.11 -13.30
C GLU A 76 -12.67 -5.27 -12.67
N LEU A 77 -11.63 -5.44 -13.50
CA LEU A 77 -10.27 -5.74 -13.06
C LEU A 77 -9.70 -4.67 -12.12
N GLY A 78 -9.89 -3.38 -12.43
CA GLY A 78 -9.38 -2.29 -11.61
C GLY A 78 -10.02 -2.25 -10.22
N ILE A 79 -11.34 -2.46 -10.15
CA ILE A 79 -12.11 -2.52 -8.91
C ILE A 79 -11.69 -3.73 -8.08
N ALA A 80 -11.48 -4.89 -8.73
CA ALA A 80 -11.01 -6.10 -8.07
C ALA A 80 -9.59 -5.91 -7.51
N LEU A 81 -8.67 -5.32 -8.28
CA LEU A 81 -7.31 -5.01 -7.83
C LEU A 81 -7.34 -4.13 -6.59
N LYS A 82 -8.14 -3.06 -6.56
CA LYS A 82 -8.24 -2.19 -5.38
C LYS A 82 -8.61 -2.95 -4.13
N LYS A 83 -9.65 -3.78 -4.22
CA LYS A 83 -10.11 -4.59 -3.08
C LYS A 83 -9.01 -5.53 -2.61
N ASP A 84 -8.29 -6.17 -3.53
CA ASP A 84 -7.21 -7.09 -3.20
C ASP A 84 -5.99 -6.41 -2.61
N PHE A 85 -5.62 -5.23 -3.11
CA PHE A 85 -4.53 -4.43 -2.54
C PHE A 85 -4.86 -3.91 -1.14
N ILE A 86 -6.09 -3.45 -0.89
CA ILE A 86 -6.54 -3.05 0.45
C ILE A 86 -6.50 -4.26 1.40
N LEU A 87 -7.01 -5.41 0.95
CA LEU A 87 -6.96 -6.65 1.72
C LEU A 87 -5.52 -7.08 2.02
N ALA A 88 -4.62 -6.97 1.04
CA ALA A 88 -3.20 -7.25 1.21
C ALA A 88 -2.55 -6.33 2.26
N GLY A 89 -2.92 -5.05 2.27
CA GLY A 89 -2.50 -4.11 3.32
C GLY A 89 -2.94 -4.55 4.71
N TRP A 90 -4.20 -4.99 4.85
CA TRP A 90 -4.72 -5.53 6.12
C TRP A 90 -4.05 -6.83 6.53
N ILE A 91 -3.77 -7.73 5.60
CA ILE A 91 -3.01 -8.96 5.87
C ILE A 91 -1.61 -8.61 6.38
N GLY A 92 -0.92 -7.66 5.73
CA GLY A 92 0.39 -7.19 6.17
C GLY A 92 0.36 -6.57 7.57
N PHE A 93 -0.68 -5.80 7.89
CA PHE A 93 -0.91 -5.26 9.22
C PHE A 93 -1.08 -6.36 10.27
N LEU A 94 -1.92 -7.37 10.00
CA LEU A 94 -2.15 -8.50 10.92
C LEU A 94 -0.90 -9.35 11.13
N ILE A 95 -0.12 -9.60 10.07
CA ILE A 95 1.17 -10.30 10.17
C ILE A 95 2.15 -9.49 11.04
N GLY A 96 2.21 -8.17 10.82
CA GLY A 96 3.04 -7.28 11.62
C GLY A 96 2.64 -7.25 13.10
N LEU A 97 1.34 -7.27 13.40
CA LEU A 97 0.85 -7.41 14.78
C LEU A 97 1.21 -8.76 15.40
N GLY A 98 1.18 -9.85 14.62
CA GLY A 98 1.63 -11.17 15.08
C GLY A 98 3.10 -11.17 15.50
N PHE A 99 3.97 -10.56 14.68
CA PHE A 99 5.39 -10.39 15.04
C PHE A 99 5.61 -9.46 16.22
N LEU A 100 4.82 -8.39 16.33
CA LEU A 100 4.86 -7.50 17.49
C LEU A 100 4.56 -8.27 18.78
N GLY A 101 3.48 -9.07 18.77
CA GLY A 101 3.09 -9.88 19.92
C GLY A 101 4.17 -10.90 20.31
N ALA A 102 4.77 -11.56 19.32
CA ALA A 102 5.90 -12.47 19.55
C ALA A 102 7.09 -11.76 20.20
N GLY A 103 7.44 -10.57 19.71
CA GLY A 103 8.49 -9.76 20.32
C GLY A 103 8.16 -9.38 21.77
N MET A 104 6.92 -8.98 22.06
CA MET A 104 6.50 -8.63 23.42
C MET A 104 6.55 -9.81 24.41
N ASP A 105 6.31 -11.04 23.95
CA ASP A 105 6.34 -12.25 24.78
C ASP A 105 7.76 -12.61 25.26
N GLU A 106 8.79 -12.33 24.45
CA GLU A 106 10.20 -12.62 24.78
C GLU A 106 10.72 -11.89 26.04
N GLN A 107 10.05 -10.84 26.52
CA GLN A 107 10.42 -10.08 27.72
C GLN A 107 9.22 -9.86 28.65
N PHE A 108 8.36 -10.87 28.75
CA PHE A 108 7.15 -10.83 29.55
C PHE A 108 7.45 -10.35 30.99
N GLY A 109 6.80 -9.25 31.41
CA GLY A 109 6.97 -8.63 32.73
C GLY A 109 7.76 -7.32 32.74
N ASN A 110 8.44 -6.94 31.65
CA ASN A 110 9.10 -5.63 31.52
C ASN A 110 8.21 -4.62 30.76
N ILE A 111 7.44 -3.81 31.50
CA ILE A 111 6.48 -2.84 30.95
C ILE A 111 7.18 -1.77 30.10
N GLU A 112 8.32 -1.24 30.53
CA GLU A 112 9.05 -0.21 29.79
C GLU A 112 9.52 -0.73 28.42
N TRP A 113 9.99 -1.98 28.40
CA TRP A 113 10.41 -2.63 27.16
C TRP A 113 9.23 -2.94 26.25
N GLY A 114 8.11 -3.44 26.79
CA GLY A 114 6.89 -3.68 26.03
C GLY A 114 6.35 -2.41 25.35
N VAL A 115 6.33 -1.29 26.06
CA VAL A 115 5.94 0.02 25.49
C VAL A 115 6.93 0.48 24.42
N SER A 116 8.24 0.33 24.66
CA SER A 116 9.29 0.70 23.70
C SER A 116 9.17 -0.09 22.39
N ILE A 117 8.91 -1.40 22.46
CA ILE A 117 8.66 -2.24 21.28
C ILE A 117 7.44 -1.77 20.51
N LEU A 118 6.34 -1.49 21.20
CA LEU A 118 5.11 -1.01 20.57
C LEU A 118 5.33 0.28 19.80
N VAL A 119 5.95 1.27 20.43
CA VAL A 119 6.21 2.59 19.83
C VAL A 119 7.22 2.49 18.68
N SER A 120 8.29 1.71 18.83
CA SER A 120 9.33 1.59 17.81
C SER A 120 8.89 0.83 16.56
N ASN A 121 7.94 -0.11 16.70
CA ASN A 121 7.44 -0.95 15.62
C ASN A 121 6.11 -0.50 15.03
N LEU A 122 5.46 0.54 15.58
CA LEU A 122 4.18 1.06 15.09
C LEU A 122 4.19 1.29 13.58
N LYS A 123 5.25 1.95 13.08
CA LYS A 123 5.46 2.18 11.65
C LYS A 123 5.51 0.89 10.83
N THR A 124 6.16 -0.15 11.35
CA THR A 124 6.48 -1.38 10.62
C THR A 124 5.21 -2.10 10.18
N PHE A 125 4.21 -2.18 11.06
CA PHE A 125 2.95 -2.86 10.75
C PHE A 125 1.89 -1.95 10.14
N THR A 126 2.01 -0.62 10.24
CA THR A 126 1.08 0.32 9.58
C THR A 126 1.42 0.64 8.12
N ILE A 127 2.70 0.57 7.72
CA ILE A 127 3.12 0.86 6.32
C ILE A 127 2.39 -0.03 5.29
N PRO A 128 2.19 -1.35 5.51
CA PRO A 128 1.39 -2.18 4.61
C PRO A 128 -0.02 -1.64 4.32
N LEU A 129 -0.72 -1.07 5.32
CA LEU A 129 -2.05 -0.46 5.11
C LEU A 129 -1.94 0.70 4.12
N LEU A 130 -0.97 1.58 4.36
CA LEU A 130 -0.73 2.77 3.57
C LEU A 130 -0.45 2.40 2.10
N TYR A 131 0.37 1.36 1.89
CA TYR A 131 0.66 0.84 0.55
C TYR A 131 -0.57 0.20 -0.10
N GLY A 132 -1.36 -0.57 0.65
CA GLY A 132 -2.58 -1.20 0.15
C GLY A 132 -3.59 -0.18 -0.35
N TYR A 133 -3.82 0.89 0.42
CA TYR A 133 -4.74 1.96 0.03
C TYR A 133 -4.22 2.78 -1.15
N ILE A 134 -2.95 3.19 -1.17
CA ILE A 134 -2.38 3.96 -2.27
C ILE A 134 -2.39 3.13 -3.56
N CYS A 135 -1.81 1.92 -3.53
CA CYS A 135 -1.70 1.07 -4.70
C CYS A 135 -3.07 0.67 -5.22
N GLY A 136 -4.00 0.29 -4.33
CA GLY A 136 -5.35 -0.10 -4.72
C GLY A 136 -6.08 1.00 -5.48
N ASN A 137 -6.06 2.24 -4.98
CA ASN A 137 -6.70 3.37 -5.67
C ASN A 137 -5.97 3.73 -6.97
N MET A 138 -4.63 3.64 -7.02
CA MET A 138 -3.87 3.87 -8.26
C MET A 138 -4.22 2.86 -9.35
N PHE A 139 -4.33 1.57 -9.01
CA PHE A 139 -4.67 0.54 -9.98
C PHE A 139 -6.12 0.60 -10.43
N GLU A 140 -7.06 0.91 -9.54
CA GLU A 140 -8.44 1.18 -9.92
C GLU A 140 -8.51 2.32 -10.94
N ALA A 141 -7.87 3.45 -10.66
CA ALA A 141 -7.85 4.60 -11.57
C ALA A 141 -7.20 4.28 -12.93
N SER A 142 -6.23 3.37 -12.96
CA SER A 142 -5.45 3.01 -14.16
C SER A 142 -6.10 1.94 -15.04
N LEU A 143 -6.88 1.05 -14.44
CA LEU A 143 -7.40 -0.16 -15.11
C LEU A 143 -8.92 -0.17 -15.23
N THR A 144 -9.64 0.67 -14.48
CA THR A 144 -11.09 0.81 -14.66
C THR A 144 -11.33 1.62 -15.92
N GLN A 145 -11.92 0.99 -16.94
CA GLN A 145 -12.29 1.69 -18.15
C GLN A 145 -13.47 2.64 -17.88
N PRO A 146 -13.54 3.79 -18.57
CA PRO A 146 -14.73 4.64 -18.49
C PRO A 146 -15.95 3.83 -18.93
N ILE A 147 -17.05 3.97 -18.21
CA ILE A 147 -18.35 3.47 -18.66
C ILE A 147 -18.63 4.21 -19.97
N SER A 148 -18.44 3.54 -21.10
CA SER A 148 -18.98 4.01 -22.37
C SER A 148 -20.47 4.18 -22.15
N LYS A 149 -20.97 5.40 -22.30
CA LYS A 149 -22.36 5.56 -22.73
C LYS A 149 -22.48 5.06 -24.16
#